data_AF-A0A6V8EWR5-F1
#
_entry.id   AF-A0A6V8EWR5-F1
#
_cell.length_a   1.000
_cell.length_b   1.000
_cell.length_c   1.000
_cell.angle_alpha   90.00
_cell.angle_beta   90.00
_cell.angle_gamma   90.00
#
_symmetry.space_group_name_H-M   'P 1'
#
loop_
_entity.id
_entity.type
_entity.pdbx_description
1 polymer ?
#
loop_
_entity_poly.entity_id
_entity_poly.type
_entity_poly.pdbx_seq_one_letter_code
_entity_poly.pdbx_strand_id
1 'polypeptide(L)' 'SGGERQAVSIAVCLGREADLYLLDEPSAHLDANARMEAAKAIRRTMEANEKSAFVI' A
#
# COMPACT_ATOMS: atom_id res chain seq x y z
N SER A 1 -6.95 -13.93 -7.04
CA SER A 1 -7.66 -12.96 -7.91
C SER A 1 -6.75 -11.78 -8.24
N GLY A 2 -7.19 -10.81 -9.06
CA GLY A 2 -6.44 -9.57 -9.29
C GLY A 2 -6.21 -8.77 -8.00
N GLY A 3 -7.25 -8.61 -7.18
CA GLY A 3 -7.15 -7.92 -5.89
C GLY A 3 -6.22 -8.59 -4.88
N GLU A 4 -6.20 -9.92 -4.80
CA GLU A 4 -5.25 -10.64 -3.92
C GLU A 4 -3.79 -10.39 -4.33
N ARG A 5 -3.51 -10.41 -5.64
CA ARG A 5 -2.16 -10.08 -6.14
C ARG A 5 -1.78 -8.64 -5.84
N GLN A 6 -2.74 -7.71 -5.95
CA GLN A 6 -2.52 -6.30 -5.58
C GLN A 6 -2.21 -6.16 -4.08
N ALA A 7 -2.98 -6.82 -3.22
CA ALA A 7 -2.76 -6.79 -1.77
C ALA A 7 -1.38 -7.35 -1.38
N VAL A 8 -0.96 -8.47 -2.01
CA VAL A 8 0.38 -9.03 -1.80
C VAL A 8 1.47 -8.07 -2.30
N SER A 9 1.28 -7.43 -3.46
CA SER A 9 2.21 -6.42 -3.98
C SER A 9 2.41 -5.26 -3.01
N ILE A 10 1.31 -4.73 -2.46
CA ILE A 10 1.34 -3.66 -1.45
C ILE A 10 2.10 -4.13 -0.20
N ALA A 11 1.78 -5.32 0.31
CA ALA A 11 2.44 -5.87 1.50
C ALA A 11 3.96 -6.05 1.31
N VAL A 12 4.37 -6.57 0.14
CA VAL A 12 5.79 -6.72 -0.21
C VAL A 12 6.47 -5.37 -0.35
N CYS A 13 5.80 -4.37 -0.94
CA CYS A 13 6.32 -3.01 -1.06
C CYS A 13 6.56 -2.40 0.33
N LEU A 14 5.54 -2.38 1.19
CA LEU A 14 5.61 -1.81 2.55
C LEU A 14 6.57 -2.56 3.48
N GLY A 15 6.85 -3.84 3.22
CA GLY A 15 7.78 -4.65 4.00
C GLY A 15 9.26 -4.38 3.67
N ARG A 16 9.57 -3.63 2.61
CA ARG A 16 10.94 -3.21 2.29
C ARG A 16 11.25 -1.90 2.99
N GLU A 17 12.46 -1.76 3.51
CA GLU A 17 12.94 -0.48 4.03
C GLU A 17 13.19 0.49 2.86
N ALA A 18 12.56 1.67 2.91
CA ALA A 18 12.75 2.73 1.95
C ALA A 18 12.50 4.10 2.61
N ASP A 19 13.12 5.15 2.07
CA ASP A 19 12.85 6.54 2.48
C ASP A 19 11.60 7.11 1.80
N LEU A 20 11.33 6.65 0.57
CA LEU A 20 10.17 7.02 -0.23
C LEU A 20 9.55 5.78 -0.89
N TYR A 21 8.26 5.61 -0.69
CA TYR A 21 7.46 4.57 -1.35
C TYR A 21 6.69 5.17 -2.52
N LEU A 22 6.73 4.50 -3.67
CA LEU A 22 5.94 4.87 -4.84
C LEU A 22 4.86 3.80 -5.05
N LEU A 23 3.60 4.22 -5.06
CA LEU A 23 2.44 3.35 -5.22
C LEU A 23 1.63 3.87 -6.40
N ASP A 24 1.72 3.16 -7.52
CA ASP A 24 0.98 3.47 -8.73
C ASP A 24 -0.32 2.65 -8.76
N GLU A 25 -1.46 3.32 -8.67
CA GLU A 25 -2.78 2.72 -8.65
C GLU A 25 -2.92 1.58 -7.60
N PRO A 26 -2.54 1.80 -6.32
CA PRO A 26 -2.54 0.73 -5.32
C PRO A 26 -3.94 0.16 -5.06
N SER A 27 -4.98 0.91 -5.41
CA SER A 27 -6.38 0.51 -5.25
C SER A 27 -6.91 -0.38 -6.39
N ALA A 28 -6.12 -0.58 -7.45
CA ALA A 28 -6.56 -1.31 -8.63
C ALA A 28 -7.00 -2.74 -8.28
N HIS A 29 -8.12 -3.16 -8.86
CA HIS A 29 -8.71 -4.50 -8.66
C HIS A 29 -9.18 -4.80 -7.22
N LEU A 30 -9.13 -3.84 -6.29
CA LEU A 30 -9.63 -3.99 -4.92
C LEU A 30 -11.11 -3.59 -4.82
N ASP A 31 -11.88 -4.35 -4.02
CA ASP A 31 -13.22 -3.92 -3.60
C ASP A 31 -13.15 -2.78 -2.57
N ALA A 32 -14.30 -2.23 -2.19
CA ALA A 32 -14.35 -1.09 -1.28
C ALA A 32 -13.71 -1.35 0.09
N ASN A 33 -13.88 -2.57 0.63
CA ASN A 33 -13.31 -2.93 1.93
C ASN A 33 -11.80 -3.09 1.80
N ALA A 34 -11.33 -3.81 0.79
CA ALA A 34 -9.90 -4.03 0.57
C ALA A 34 -9.15 -2.72 0.26
N ARG A 35 -9.79 -1.77 -0.44
CA ARG A 35 -9.23 -0.42 -0.66
C ARG A 35 -9.01 0.32 0.65
N MET A 36 -9.98 0.26 1.55
CA MET A 36 -9.89 0.89 2.86
C MET A 36 -8.75 0.28 3.70
N GLU A 37 -8.63 -1.05 3.69
CA GLU A 37 -7.57 -1.73 4.43
C GLU A 37 -6.18 -1.46 3.84
N ALA A 38 -6.05 -1.40 2.51
CA ALA A 38 -4.80 -1.00 1.85
C ALA A 38 -4.38 0.44 2.23
N ALA A 39 -5.31 1.39 2.19
CA ALA A 39 -5.04 2.78 2.58
C ALA A 39 -4.61 2.89 4.05
N LYS A 40 -5.27 2.15 4.95
CA LYS A 40 -4.88 2.08 6.37
C LYS A 40 -3.49 1.48 6.55
N ALA A 41 -3.16 0.41 5.83
CA ALA A 41 -1.85 -0.21 5.90
C ALA A 41 -0.75 0.77 5.47
N ILE A 42 -0.91 1.41 4.30
CA ILE A 42 0.03 2.42 3.79
C ILE A 42 0.22 3.54 4.83
N ARG A 43 -0.88 4.11 5.33
CA ARG A 43 -0.83 5.20 6.32
C ARG A 43 -0.11 4.78 7.60
N ARG A 44 -0.44 3.60 8.14
CA ARG A 44 0.21 3.09 9.37
C ARG A 44 1.71 2.90 9.19
N THR A 45 2.15 2.38 8.04
CA THR A 45 3.58 2.21 7.76
C THR A 45 4.30 3.56 7.69
N MET A 46 3.71 4.59 7.08
CA MET A 46 4.31 5.92 7.01
C MET A 46 4.44 6.55 8.40
N GLU A 47 3.40 6.46 9.22
CA GLU A 47 3.37 7.00 10.57
C GLU A 47 4.33 6.25 11.52
N ALA A 48 4.38 4.92 11.46
CA ALA A 48 5.20 4.11 12.36
C ALA A 48 6.71 4.23 12.08
N ASN A 49 7.08 4.44 10.82
CA ASN A 49 8.48 4.43 10.38
C ASN A 49 9.02 5.82 10.01
N GLU A 50 8.20 6.88 10.21
CA GLU A 50 8.52 8.26 9.81
C GLU A 50 8.96 8.37 8.33
N LYS A 51 8.24 7.67 7.44
CA LYS A 51 8.52 7.60 6.00
C LYS A 51 7.48 8.34 5.17
N SER A 52 7.82 8.59 3.90
CA SER A 52 6.93 9.25 2.93
C SER A 52 6.47 8.29 1.83
N ALA A 53 5.25 8.50 1.33
CA ALA A 53 4.72 7.78 0.18
C ALA A 53 4.17 8.77 -0.84
N PHE A 54 4.43 8.50 -2.12
CA PHE A 54 3.75 9.13 -3.24
C PHE A 54 2.77 8.12 -3.84
N VAL A 55 1.49 8.48 -3.81
CA VAL A 55 0.40 7.62 -4.29
C VAL A 55 -0.22 8.30 -5.50
N ILE A 56 -0.30 7.57 -6.61
CA ILE A 56 -0.93 7.98 -7.87
C ILE A 56 -2.25 7.24 -8.01
#